data_AF-A0A8S0FLD2-F1
#
_entry.id   AF-A0A8S0FLD2-F1
#
_cell.length_a   1.000
_cell.length_b   1.000
_cell.length_c   1.000
_cell.angle_alpha   90.00
_cell.angle_beta   90.00
_cell.angle_gamma   90.00
#
_symmetry.space_group_name_H-M   'P 1'
#
loop_
_entity.id
_entity.type
_entity.pdbx_description
1 polymer ?
#
loop_
_entity_poly.entity_id
_entity_poly.type
_entity_poly.pdbx_seq_one_letter_code
_entity_poly.pdbx_strand_id
1 'polypeptide(L)'
;MIKGAAVYPATVAEGHSSAIDHLAIEKLTSARFDFTVEQPQQWSAESPYLYHLVMTLKDADGNVLEVVPQRVGFRDIKVRDGLFWINNRYVMLHGVNRHDNDHRKGRAVGMDRVEKDLQLMKQHNINSVRTAHYPNDPRFYELCDIYGLFVMAETDVESHGFANVGDISRITDDPQWENVVALA
;
A
#
# COMPACT_ATOMS: atom_id res chain seq x y z
N MET A 1 -2.65 24.73 19.62
CA MET A 1 -1.38 24.19 20.19
C MET A 1 -1.75 23.12 21.18
N ILE A 2 -1.51 21.85 20.85
CA ILE A 2 -1.65 20.75 21.81
C ILE A 2 -0.39 20.80 22.69
N LYS A 3 -0.50 21.36 23.90
CA LYS A 3 0.62 21.38 24.86
C LYS A 3 0.55 20.10 25.69
N GLY A 4 1.56 19.24 25.54
CA GLY A 4 1.71 18.02 26.34
C GLY A 4 0.88 16.83 25.81
N ALA A 5 1.36 16.20 24.74
CA ALA A 5 0.81 14.94 24.26
C ALA A 5 1.87 13.84 24.39
N ALA A 6 1.54 12.70 24.98
CA ALA A 6 2.44 11.57 25.13
C ALA A 6 1.98 10.42 24.21
N VAL A 7 2.85 9.96 23.31
CA VAL A 7 2.51 8.87 22.37
C VAL A 7 2.75 7.52 23.04
N TYR A 8 1.70 6.74 23.27
CA TYR A 8 1.76 5.41 23.87
C TYR A 8 0.71 4.49 23.24
N PRO A 9 0.98 3.21 22.96
CA PRO A 9 2.10 2.57 22.28
C PRO A 9 1.81 2.35 20.77
N ALA A 10 2.82 1.92 20.02
CA ALA A 10 2.62 1.11 18.82
C ALA A 10 2.58 -0.37 19.25
N THR A 11 1.47 -1.05 19.02
CA THR A 11 1.32 -2.48 19.33
C THR A 11 1.22 -3.25 18.02
N VAL A 12 2.17 -4.14 17.76
CA VAL A 12 1.98 -5.18 16.74
C VAL A 12 1.28 -6.32 17.46
N ALA A 13 0.08 -6.68 17.02
CA ALA A 13 -0.73 -7.74 17.61
C ALA A 13 -0.05 -9.10 17.43
N GLU A 14 0.87 -9.42 18.35
CA GLU A 14 1.45 -10.73 18.69
C GLU A 14 2.30 -10.61 19.98
N GLY A 15 1.95 -9.65 20.87
CA GLY A 15 2.61 -9.46 22.18
C GLY A 15 3.77 -8.46 22.20
N HIS A 16 4.08 -7.80 21.08
CA HIS A 16 5.12 -6.78 21.02
C HIS A 16 4.53 -5.36 21.16
N SER A 17 4.97 -4.62 22.18
CA SER A 17 4.60 -3.21 22.39
C SER A 17 5.83 -2.36 22.65
N SER A 18 5.86 -1.16 22.09
CA SER A 18 6.86 -0.13 22.38
C SER A 18 6.19 1.21 22.60
N ALA A 19 6.76 2.01 23.49
CA ALA A 19 6.22 3.28 23.93
C ALA A 19 7.32 4.34 23.99
N ILE A 20 6.94 5.60 23.80
CA ILE A 20 7.80 6.76 24.06
C ILE A 20 7.16 7.52 25.21
N ASP A 21 7.82 7.48 26.38
CA ASP A 21 7.22 8.03 27.61
C ASP A 21 6.96 9.53 27.53
N HIS A 22 7.77 10.26 26.77
CA HIS A 22 7.65 11.71 26.64
C HIS A 22 7.88 12.15 25.19
N LEU A 23 6.85 12.77 24.60
CA LEU A 23 6.95 13.43 23.30
C LEU A 23 6.53 14.89 23.45
N ALA A 24 7.39 15.83 23.09
CA ALA A 24 7.01 17.25 23.00
C ALA A 24 6.64 17.58 21.55
N ILE A 25 5.38 17.93 21.32
CA ILE A 25 4.88 18.30 19.98
C ILE A 25 4.68 19.81 19.93
N GLU A 26 5.69 20.53 19.43
CA GLU A 26 5.61 21.99 19.23
C GLU A 26 5.29 22.36 17.76
N LYS A 27 5.70 21.50 16.83
CA LYS A 27 5.51 21.61 15.37
C LYS A 27 5.39 20.21 14.77
N LEU A 28 5.73 20.03 13.50
CA LEU A 28 5.93 18.70 12.92
C LEU A 28 7.03 17.96 13.69
N THR A 29 6.64 16.91 14.41
CA THR A 29 7.52 16.05 15.19
C THR A 29 7.46 14.64 14.63
N SER A 30 8.61 13.98 14.51
CA SER A 30 8.70 12.56 14.14
C SER A 30 9.10 11.72 15.35
N ALA A 31 8.57 10.50 15.41
CA ALA A 31 8.91 9.49 16.39
C ALA A 31 9.23 8.18 15.64
N ARG A 32 10.16 7.39 16.19
CA ARG A 32 10.57 6.11 15.63
C ARG A 32 10.38 5.01 16.66
N PHE A 33 9.79 3.90 16.22
CA PHE A 33 9.67 2.67 16.99
C PHE A 33 10.34 1.55 16.21
N ASP A 34 11.10 0.72 16.91
CA ASP A 34 11.76 -0.44 16.34
C ASP A 34 11.26 -1.69 17.09
N PHE A 35 10.91 -2.73 16.33
CA PHE A 35 10.43 -4.00 16.85
C PHE A 35 11.26 -5.13 16.25
N THR A 36 11.78 -6.00 17.11
CA THR A 36 12.32 -7.28 16.66
C THR A 36 11.18 -8.29 16.69
N VAL A 37 10.80 -8.79 15.51
CA VAL A 37 9.84 -9.89 15.36
C VAL A 37 10.64 -11.10 14.89
N GLU A 38 10.78 -12.09 15.77
CA GLU A 38 11.49 -13.32 15.44
C GLU A 38 10.60 -14.25 14.64
N GLN A 39 11.11 -14.77 13.52
CA GLN A 39 10.40 -15.72 12.66
C GLN A 39 8.95 -15.29 12.31
N PRO A 40 8.73 -14.06 11.78
CA PRO A 40 7.38 -13.57 11.52
C PRO A 40 6.67 -14.47 10.51
N GLN A 41 5.36 -14.67 10.69
CA GLN A 41 4.54 -15.31 9.69
C GLN A 41 4.48 -14.40 8.45
N GLN A 42 4.93 -14.93 7.32
CA GLN A 42 5.11 -14.14 6.12
C GLN A 42 3.81 -14.01 5.33
N TRP A 43 3.60 -12.82 4.77
CA TRP A 43 2.53 -12.55 3.82
C TRP A 43 2.96 -12.99 2.41
N SER A 44 2.06 -13.65 1.69
CA SER A 44 2.14 -13.88 0.25
C SER A 44 0.74 -13.87 -0.37
N ALA A 45 0.65 -13.89 -1.70
CA ALA A 45 -0.63 -14.02 -2.39
C ALA A 45 -1.35 -15.36 -2.06
N GLU A 46 -0.60 -16.41 -1.73
CA GLU A 46 -1.13 -17.72 -1.35
C GLU A 46 -1.49 -17.81 0.15
N SER A 47 -0.79 -17.07 1.01
CA SER A 47 -1.00 -17.02 2.46
C SER A 47 -0.95 -15.57 2.94
N PRO A 48 -2.06 -14.81 2.84
CA PRO A 48 -2.09 -13.39 3.15
C PRO A 48 -2.19 -13.11 4.66
N TYR A 49 -1.20 -13.56 5.43
CA TYR A 49 -1.17 -13.30 6.87
C TYR A 49 -0.86 -11.82 7.15
N LEU A 50 -1.72 -11.19 7.95
CA LEU A 50 -1.61 -9.78 8.31
C LEU A 50 -1.60 -9.63 9.83
N TYR A 51 -0.56 -8.99 10.32
CA TYR A 51 -0.47 -8.46 11.67
C TYR A 51 -1.29 -7.18 11.79
N HIS A 52 -1.68 -6.82 13.01
CA HIS A 52 -2.32 -5.53 13.28
C HIS A 52 -1.35 -4.64 14.06
N LEU A 53 -0.88 -3.57 13.43
CA LEU A 53 -0.18 -2.48 14.09
C LEU A 53 -1.21 -1.45 14.57
N VAL A 54 -1.29 -1.21 15.87
CA VAL A 54 -2.16 -0.18 16.46
C VAL A 54 -1.28 0.90 17.06
N MET A 55 -1.33 2.10 16.48
CA MET A 55 -0.65 3.27 17.02
C MET A 55 -1.64 4.08 17.84
N THR A 56 -1.33 4.32 19.11
CA THR A 56 -2.17 5.11 20.01
C THR A 56 -1.44 6.37 20.44
N LEU A 57 -2.12 7.51 20.31
CA LEU A 57 -1.68 8.81 20.82
C LEU A 57 -2.48 9.11 22.09
N LYS A 58 -1.80 9.53 23.16
CA LYS A 58 -2.42 9.94 24.42
C LYS A 58 -2.01 11.36 24.80
N ASP A 59 -2.74 11.98 25.72
CA ASP A 59 -2.28 13.22 26.37
C ASP A 59 -1.41 12.92 27.61
N ALA A 60 -0.93 13.99 28.27
CA ALA A 60 -0.13 13.86 29.49
C ALA A 60 -0.89 13.24 30.67
N ASP A 61 -2.22 13.29 30.68
CA ASP A 61 -3.09 12.72 31.71
C ASP A 61 -3.43 11.24 31.42
N GLY A 62 -2.92 10.71 30.30
CA GLY A 62 -3.12 9.32 29.87
C GLY A 62 -4.41 9.08 29.09
N ASN A 63 -5.16 10.12 28.73
CA ASN A 63 -6.36 10.00 27.91
C ASN A 63 -5.99 9.71 26.46
N VAL A 64 -6.72 8.80 25.80
CA VAL A 64 -6.52 8.50 24.38
C VAL A 64 -7.03 9.65 23.53
N LEU A 65 -6.15 10.22 22.69
CA LEU A 65 -6.48 11.25 21.72
C LEU A 65 -6.82 10.65 20.35
N GLU A 66 -6.06 9.66 19.90
CA GLU A 66 -6.22 9.04 18.58
C GLU A 66 -5.73 7.59 18.60
N VAL A 67 -6.37 6.75 17.78
CA VAL A 67 -5.94 5.37 17.50
C VAL A 67 -5.92 5.17 15.99
N VAL A 68 -4.76 4.79 15.45
CA VAL A 68 -4.57 4.48 14.03
C VAL A 68 -4.21 3.00 13.88
N PRO A 69 -5.16 2.14 13.48
CA PRO A 69 -4.88 0.74 13.17
C PRO A 69 -4.34 0.61 11.74
N GLN A 70 -3.38 -0.29 11.53
CA GLN A 70 -2.77 -0.61 10.23
C GLN A 70 -2.57 -2.12 10.13
N ARG A 71 -2.85 -2.71 8.97
CA ARG A 71 -2.51 -4.12 8.69
C ARG A 71 -1.09 -4.18 8.15
N VAL A 72 -0.31 -5.17 8.60
CA VAL A 72 1.10 -5.31 8.25
C VAL A 72 1.38 -6.74 7.79
N GLY A 73 1.85 -6.89 6.54
CA GLY A 73 2.30 -8.16 5.99
C GLY A 73 3.82 -8.21 5.85
N PHE A 74 4.49 -9.07 6.62
CA PHE A 74 5.93 -9.28 6.49
C PHE A 74 6.25 -10.04 5.21
N ARG A 75 7.00 -9.42 4.31
CA ARG A 75 7.47 -10.07 3.08
C ARG A 75 8.81 -9.50 2.66
N ASP A 76 9.59 -10.31 1.99
CA ASP A 76 10.86 -9.92 1.36
C ASP A 76 10.70 -10.03 -0.15
N ILE A 77 11.04 -8.96 -0.89
CA ILE A 77 10.94 -8.92 -2.35
C ILE A 77 12.32 -8.60 -2.93
N LYS A 78 12.80 -9.42 -3.86
CA LYS A 78 14.13 -9.27 -4.46
C LYS A 78 14.13 -9.61 -5.94
N VAL A 79 14.95 -8.90 -6.71
CA VAL A 79 15.37 -9.31 -8.04
C VAL A 79 16.78 -9.89 -7.94
N ARG A 80 16.97 -11.14 -8.37
CA ARG A 80 18.27 -11.82 -8.38
C ARG A 80 18.41 -12.58 -9.69
N ASP A 81 19.50 -12.33 -10.41
CA ASP A 81 19.80 -12.98 -11.69
C ASP A 81 18.65 -12.89 -12.71
N GLY A 82 17.96 -11.74 -12.75
CA GLY A 82 16.81 -11.49 -13.64
C GLY A 82 15.50 -12.15 -13.21
N LEU A 83 15.46 -12.82 -12.06
CA LEU A 83 14.27 -13.49 -11.54
C LEU A 83 13.66 -12.69 -10.38
N PHE A 84 12.34 -12.74 -10.26
CA PHE A 84 11.58 -12.12 -9.18
C PHE A 84 11.33 -13.12 -8.04
N TRP A 85 11.76 -12.75 -6.84
CA TRP A 85 11.73 -13.58 -5.65
C TRP A 85 10.89 -12.92 -4.57
N ILE A 86 10.01 -13.70 -3.95
CA ILE A 86 9.27 -13.29 -2.75
C ILE A 86 9.51 -14.34 -1.67
N ASN A 87 9.91 -13.90 -0.48
CA ASN A 87 10.20 -14.77 0.67
C ASN A 87 11.19 -15.90 0.30
N ASN A 88 12.25 -15.54 -0.43
CA ASN A 88 13.27 -16.46 -0.97
C ASN A 88 12.74 -17.57 -1.92
N ARG A 89 11.55 -17.40 -2.51
CA ARG A 89 11.01 -18.29 -3.55
C ARG A 89 10.81 -17.55 -4.86
N TYR A 90 11.14 -18.21 -5.98
CA TYR A 90 10.82 -17.70 -7.30
C TYR A 90 9.30 -17.60 -7.44
N VAL A 91 8.82 -16.47 -7.96
CA VAL A 91 7.40 -16.23 -8.19
C VAL A 91 7.14 -15.92 -9.66
N MET A 92 6.20 -16.65 -10.24
CA MET A 92 5.60 -16.30 -11.52
C MET A 92 4.35 -15.45 -11.28
N LEU A 93 4.28 -14.28 -11.92
CA LEU A 93 3.12 -13.40 -11.84
C LEU A 93 2.08 -13.84 -12.86
N HIS A 94 0.99 -14.43 -12.39
CA HIS A 94 -0.22 -14.66 -13.16
C HIS A 94 -1.10 -13.42 -13.02
N GLY A 95 -0.77 -12.40 -13.81
CA GLY A 95 -1.30 -11.05 -13.66
C GLY A 95 -2.37 -10.66 -14.66
N VAL A 96 -3.24 -9.72 -14.25
CA VAL A 96 -4.17 -9.00 -15.13
C VAL A 96 -4.05 -7.49 -14.92
N ASN A 97 -4.43 -6.73 -15.94
CA ASN A 97 -4.68 -5.31 -15.81
C ASN A 97 -6.13 -5.10 -15.35
N ARG A 98 -6.34 -4.16 -14.42
CA ARG A 98 -7.67 -3.77 -13.98
C ARG A 98 -7.85 -2.26 -14.13
N HIS A 99 -8.90 -1.87 -14.84
CA HIS A 99 -9.46 -0.52 -14.77
C HIS A 99 -10.64 -0.47 -13.80
N ASP A 100 -10.83 0.67 -13.15
CA ASP A 100 -12.09 0.99 -12.46
C ASP A 100 -13.21 1.18 -13.48
N ASN A 101 -13.99 0.14 -13.78
CA ASN A 101 -15.14 0.25 -14.67
C ASN A 101 -16.38 -0.45 -14.13
N ASP A 102 -17.48 0.30 -14.04
CA ASP A 102 -18.82 -0.19 -13.78
C ASP A 102 -19.76 0.20 -14.93
N HIS A 103 -20.46 -0.79 -15.48
CA HIS A 103 -21.40 -0.63 -16.59
C HIS A 103 -22.54 0.41 -16.38
N ARG A 104 -22.87 0.74 -15.12
CA ARG A 104 -23.93 1.70 -14.76
C ARG A 104 -23.35 3.00 -14.22
N LYS A 105 -22.23 2.95 -13.49
CA LYS A 105 -21.63 4.10 -12.79
C LYS A 105 -20.37 4.65 -13.46
N GLY A 106 -19.93 4.06 -14.56
CA GLY A 106 -18.67 4.43 -15.21
C GLY A 106 -17.48 4.17 -14.28
N ARG A 107 -16.66 5.21 -14.02
CA ARG A 107 -15.46 5.09 -13.19
C ARG A 107 -15.74 5.05 -11.68
N ALA A 108 -16.96 5.37 -11.24
CA ALA A 108 -17.35 5.35 -9.82
C ALA A 108 -17.72 3.93 -9.36
N VAL A 109 -16.74 3.02 -9.36
CA VAL A 109 -16.92 1.61 -9.01
C VAL A 109 -17.15 1.45 -7.49
N GLY A 110 -18.17 0.67 -7.12
CA GLY A 110 -18.43 0.35 -5.72
C GLY A 110 -17.46 -0.71 -5.18
N MET A 111 -17.12 -0.65 -3.88
CA MET A 111 -16.19 -1.62 -3.28
C MET A 111 -16.72 -3.06 -3.26
N ASP A 112 -18.04 -3.24 -3.28
CA ASP A 112 -18.70 -4.53 -3.49
C ASP A 112 -18.30 -5.16 -4.84
N ARG A 113 -18.21 -4.33 -5.89
CA ARG A 113 -17.76 -4.76 -7.21
C ARG A 113 -16.26 -5.02 -7.23
N VAL A 114 -15.46 -4.14 -6.61
CA VAL A 114 -14.01 -4.33 -6.48
C VAL A 114 -13.70 -5.66 -5.79
N GLU A 115 -14.32 -5.92 -4.64
CA GLU A 115 -14.16 -7.17 -3.90
C GLU A 115 -14.56 -8.38 -4.74
N LYS A 116 -15.65 -8.27 -5.51
CA LYS A 116 -16.06 -9.33 -6.43
C LYS A 116 -15.03 -9.61 -7.52
N ASP A 117 -14.42 -8.56 -8.10
CA ASP A 117 -13.36 -8.71 -9.10
C ASP A 117 -12.15 -9.45 -8.48
N LEU A 118 -11.73 -9.11 -7.26
CA LEU A 118 -10.63 -9.78 -6.57
C LEU A 118 -10.94 -11.26 -6.29
N GLN A 119 -12.15 -11.56 -5.81
CA GLN A 119 -12.58 -12.93 -5.57
C GLN A 119 -12.54 -13.76 -6.86
N LEU A 120 -13.00 -13.20 -7.98
CA LEU A 120 -12.94 -13.86 -9.29
C LEU A 120 -11.49 -14.08 -9.74
N MET A 121 -10.61 -13.09 -9.57
CA MET A 121 -9.17 -13.26 -9.85
C MET A 121 -8.61 -14.46 -9.08
N LYS A 122 -8.86 -14.55 -7.77
CA LYS A 122 -8.40 -15.67 -6.94
C LYS A 122 -8.98 -17.01 -7.40
N GLN A 123 -10.28 -17.06 -7.74
CA GLN A 123 -10.93 -18.26 -8.26
C GLN A 123 -10.36 -18.73 -9.61
N HIS A 124 -9.79 -17.81 -10.37
CA HIS A 124 -9.18 -18.08 -11.67
C HIS A 124 -7.64 -18.13 -11.63
N ASN A 125 -7.06 -18.44 -10.47
CA ASN A 125 -5.61 -18.64 -10.28
C ASN A 125 -4.73 -17.42 -10.60
N ILE A 126 -5.31 -16.22 -10.51
CA ILE A 126 -4.58 -14.95 -10.63
C ILE A 126 -3.98 -14.61 -9.27
N ASN A 127 -2.70 -14.22 -9.26
CA ASN A 127 -1.96 -13.84 -8.06
C ASN A 127 -1.45 -12.39 -8.09
N SER A 128 -1.62 -11.68 -9.22
CA SER A 128 -1.23 -10.27 -9.30
C SER A 128 -2.18 -9.42 -10.14
N VAL A 129 -2.17 -8.11 -9.87
CA VAL A 129 -2.98 -7.12 -10.56
C VAL A 129 -2.19 -5.84 -10.77
N ARG A 130 -2.29 -5.27 -11.98
CA ARG A 130 -1.75 -3.95 -12.32
C ARG A 130 -2.88 -2.92 -12.35
N THR A 131 -2.68 -1.78 -11.68
CA THR A 131 -3.65 -0.68 -11.62
C THR A 131 -3.57 0.17 -12.90
N ALA A 132 -4.04 -0.38 -14.01
CA ALA A 132 -4.02 0.29 -15.31
C ALA A 132 -4.99 1.50 -15.28
N HIS A 133 -4.57 2.74 -15.56
CA HIS A 133 -3.21 3.27 -15.72
C HIS A 133 -3.02 4.42 -14.73
N TYR A 134 -3.38 4.17 -13.47
CA TYR A 134 -3.50 5.18 -12.42
C TYR A 134 -3.65 4.53 -11.04
N PRO A 135 -3.36 5.26 -9.95
CA PRO A 135 -3.63 4.78 -8.61
C PRO A 135 -5.12 4.49 -8.42
N ASN A 136 -5.45 3.29 -7.94
CA ASN A 136 -6.82 2.92 -7.59
C ASN A 136 -7.21 3.51 -6.21
N ASP A 137 -8.49 3.37 -5.84
CA ASP A 137 -9.00 3.74 -4.51
C ASP A 137 -8.17 3.08 -3.39
N PRO A 138 -7.79 3.77 -2.30
CA PRO A 138 -7.01 3.18 -1.20
C PRO A 138 -7.55 1.84 -0.67
N ARG A 139 -8.87 1.66 -0.66
CA ARG A 139 -9.53 0.44 -0.20
C ARG A 139 -9.28 -0.77 -1.10
N PHE A 140 -8.94 -0.56 -2.37
CA PHE A 140 -8.51 -1.64 -3.27
C PHE A 140 -7.23 -2.31 -2.76
N TYR A 141 -6.24 -1.54 -2.33
CA TYR A 141 -4.98 -2.08 -1.82
C TYR A 141 -5.21 -2.84 -0.51
N GLU A 142 -6.06 -2.30 0.37
CA GLU A 142 -6.48 -2.98 1.60
C GLU A 142 -7.15 -4.34 1.33
N LEU A 143 -8.00 -4.41 0.30
CA LEU A 143 -8.62 -5.67 -0.11
C LEU A 143 -7.59 -6.61 -0.74
N CYS A 144 -6.62 -6.12 -1.52
CA CYS A 144 -5.52 -6.94 -2.05
C CYS A 144 -4.63 -7.51 -0.94
N ASP A 145 -4.40 -6.77 0.15
CA ASP A 145 -3.71 -7.28 1.33
C ASP A 145 -4.47 -8.47 1.93
N ILE A 146 -5.79 -8.34 2.10
CA ILE A 146 -6.66 -9.35 2.73
C ILE A 146 -6.84 -10.58 1.84
N TYR A 147 -7.12 -10.39 0.55
CA TYR A 147 -7.37 -11.48 -0.41
C TYR A 147 -6.09 -12.12 -0.94
N GLY A 148 -4.94 -11.49 -0.73
CA GLY A 148 -3.64 -11.97 -1.20
C GLY A 148 -3.46 -11.78 -2.69
N LEU A 149 -3.15 -10.56 -3.13
CA LEU A 149 -2.76 -10.24 -4.51
C LEU A 149 -1.54 -9.33 -4.51
N PHE A 150 -0.55 -9.65 -5.34
CA PHE A 150 0.54 -8.71 -5.61
C PHE A 150 0.04 -7.57 -6.47
N VAL A 151 0.30 -6.33 -6.07
CA VAL A 151 -0.14 -5.14 -6.80
C VAL A 151 1.05 -4.47 -7.48
N MET A 152 0.94 -4.27 -8.79
CA MET A 152 1.77 -3.31 -9.53
C MET A 152 1.00 -1.99 -9.55
N ALA A 153 1.30 -1.14 -8.58
CA ALA A 153 0.74 0.20 -8.51
C ALA A 153 1.36 1.06 -9.61
N GLU A 154 0.53 1.79 -10.34
CA GLU A 154 0.93 2.61 -11.46
C GLU A 154 0.50 4.06 -11.23
N THR A 155 1.43 4.96 -11.52
CA THR A 155 1.26 6.40 -11.56
C THR A 155 0.28 6.81 -12.67
N ASP A 156 -0.52 7.85 -12.45
CA ASP A 156 -1.47 8.39 -13.44
C ASP A 156 -0.77 9.30 -14.44
N VAL A 157 0.07 8.71 -15.30
CA VAL A 157 0.80 9.40 -16.36
C VAL A 157 0.70 8.60 -17.65
N GLU A 158 -0.16 9.06 -18.55
CA GLU A 158 -0.29 8.50 -19.90
C GLU A 158 -0.36 9.63 -20.96
N SER A 159 0.68 9.73 -21.80
CA SER A 159 0.81 10.74 -22.87
C SER A 159 0.62 10.15 -24.28
N HIS A 160 -0.11 9.04 -24.38
CA HIS A 160 -0.22 8.22 -25.60
C HIS A 160 -0.51 9.05 -26.87
N GLY A 161 -1.35 10.07 -26.78
CA GLY A 161 -1.75 10.91 -27.92
C GLY A 161 -0.58 11.51 -28.71
N PHE A 162 0.59 11.70 -28.10
CA PHE A 162 1.76 12.23 -28.79
C PHE A 162 2.43 11.24 -29.77
N ALA A 163 2.14 9.94 -29.65
CA ALA A 163 2.52 8.96 -30.66
C ALA A 163 1.92 9.30 -32.04
N ASN A 164 0.72 9.90 -32.07
CA ASN A 164 0.05 10.29 -33.32
C ASN A 164 0.73 11.46 -34.05
N VAL A 165 1.59 12.22 -33.35
CA VAL A 165 2.38 13.31 -33.95
C VAL A 165 3.86 12.94 -34.12
N GLY A 166 4.20 11.66 -33.93
CA GLY A 166 5.55 11.12 -34.14
C GLY A 166 6.55 11.42 -33.01
N ASP A 167 6.08 11.84 -31.85
CA ASP A 167 6.93 12.29 -30.74
C ASP A 167 6.37 11.82 -29.38
N ILE A 168 6.40 10.52 -29.11
CA ILE A 168 5.80 9.93 -27.90
C ILE A 168 6.36 10.51 -26.60
N SER A 169 7.62 10.93 -26.62
CA SER A 169 8.32 11.46 -25.45
C SER A 169 8.14 12.95 -25.24
N ARG A 170 7.37 13.65 -26.09
CA ARG A 170 7.27 15.11 -26.10
C ARG A 170 7.03 15.74 -24.73
N ILE A 171 6.21 15.09 -23.89
CA ILE A 171 5.91 15.57 -22.54
C ILE A 171 6.87 14.97 -21.50
N THR A 172 7.26 13.71 -21.66
CA THR A 172 8.10 13.02 -20.66
C THR A 172 9.57 13.47 -20.70
N ASP A 173 10.04 14.00 -21.85
CA ASP A 173 11.39 14.54 -22.03
C ASP A 173 11.44 16.09 -21.95
N ASP A 174 10.30 16.76 -21.73
CA ASP A 174 10.25 18.22 -21.58
C ASP A 174 10.44 18.62 -20.10
N PRO A 175 11.54 19.31 -19.74
CA PRO A 175 11.78 19.75 -18.36
C PRO A 175 10.68 20.66 -17.79
N GLN A 176 9.88 21.32 -18.63
CA GLN A 176 8.73 22.11 -18.16
C GLN A 176 7.66 21.27 -17.48
N TRP A 177 7.60 19.96 -17.78
CA TRP A 177 6.63 19.02 -17.24
C TRP A 177 7.20 18.16 -16.10
N GLU A 178 8.47 18.31 -15.73
CA GLU A 178 9.13 17.52 -14.70
C GLU A 178 8.35 17.53 -13.38
N ASN A 179 7.89 18.70 -12.91
CA ASN A 179 7.12 18.78 -11.66
C ASN A 179 5.76 18.07 -11.71
N VAL A 180 5.20 17.85 -12.90
CA VAL A 180 3.92 17.14 -13.07
C VAL A 180 4.14 15.64 -13.15
N VAL A 181 5.23 15.21 -13.80
CA VAL A 181 5.55 13.78 -14.02
C VAL A 181 6.31 13.17 -12.84
N ALA A 182 7.23 13.90 -12.20
CA ALA A 182 8.08 13.39 -11.13
C ALA A 182 7.39 13.31 -9.75
N LEU A 183 6.25 14.00 -9.59
CA LEU A 183 5.41 13.94 -8.38
C LEU A 183 4.26 12.93 -8.48
N ALA A 184 4.08 12.34 -9.66
CA ALA A 184 3.06 11.34 -9.93
C ALA A 184 3.62 9.93 -9.69
#